data_AF-A0A0S2SIZ6-F1
#
_entry.id   AF-A0A0S2SIZ6-F1
#
_cell.length_a   1.000
_cell.length_b   1.000
_cell.length_c   1.000
_cell.angle_alpha   90.00
_cell.angle_beta   90.00
_cell.angle_gamma   90.00
#
_symmetry.space_group_name_H-M   'P 1'
#
loop_
_entity.id
_entity.type
_entity.pdbx_description
1 polymer ?
#
loop_
_entity_poly.entity_id
_entity_poly.type
_entity_poly.pdbx_seq_one_letter_code
_entity_poly.pdbx_strand_id
1 'polypeptide(L)'
;MTERPDHELLAPSLPSPLTPWWEDGTTLTEGVAEPAMLATGIMGFWQRIRRAILLPLYATDALRCDEAMLDLLAWERDITRFAGEPLDVYRRRVHFAFVNAQDAGQAAGFVRIFERFGITLRQQMERIEGMDWDLVLVLLDEHTPQLQERLATALITHYRRTCRRYSVGVTASTNQQAGATHFAAGFHTQTATARIDMAGTVWANHTRAAQPVTAHYHTTEATWPKS
;
A
#
# COMPACT_ATOMS: atom_id res chain seq x y z
N MET A 1 -28.47 46.36 65.45
CA MET A 1 -27.53 45.67 64.56
C MET A 1 -26.17 45.71 65.24
N THR A 2 -25.74 44.61 65.84
CA THR A 2 -24.36 44.47 66.35
C THR A 2 -23.42 44.30 65.17
N GLU A 3 -22.41 45.15 65.07
CA GLU A 3 -21.38 45.05 64.04
C GLU A 3 -20.72 43.67 64.09
N ARG A 4 -20.46 43.08 62.92
CA ARG A 4 -19.81 41.78 62.81
C ARG A 4 -18.36 41.97 63.24
N PRO A 5 -17.85 41.20 64.22
CA PRO A 5 -16.47 41.32 64.64
C PRO A 5 -15.55 41.04 63.46
N ASP A 6 -14.55 41.91 63.28
CA ASP A 6 -13.52 41.73 62.27
C ASP A 6 -12.64 40.54 62.68
N HIS A 7 -12.80 39.44 61.97
CA HIS A 7 -12.12 38.19 62.27
C HIS A 7 -10.62 38.28 62.00
N GLU A 8 -10.14 39.23 61.20
CA GLU A 8 -8.71 39.43 60.96
C GLU A 8 -8.02 40.08 62.17
N LEU A 9 -8.69 41.00 62.86
CA LEU A 9 -8.16 41.64 64.07
C LEU A 9 -8.16 40.72 65.29
N LEU A 10 -9.05 39.72 65.31
CA LEU A 10 -9.16 38.73 66.39
C LEU A 10 -8.29 37.49 66.17
N ALA A 11 -7.71 37.33 64.98
CA ALA A 11 -6.87 36.18 64.69
C ALA A 11 -5.55 36.27 65.47
N PRO A 12 -5.12 35.19 66.15
CA PRO A 12 -3.79 35.16 66.75
C PRO A 12 -2.72 35.25 65.66
N SER A 13 -1.65 36.00 65.91
CA SER A 13 -0.52 36.09 65.00
C SER A 13 0.09 34.69 64.82
N LEU A 14 0.09 34.19 63.59
CA LEU A 14 0.73 32.91 63.27
C LEU A 14 2.25 33.05 63.43
N PRO A 15 2.95 32.00 63.89
CA PRO A 15 4.41 31.98 63.89
C PRO A 15 4.90 32.08 62.44
N SER A 16 6.04 32.77 62.26
CA SER A 16 6.68 32.85 60.94
C SER A 16 6.91 31.44 60.41
N PRO A 17 6.48 31.12 59.18
CA PRO A 17 6.76 29.82 58.61
C PRO A 17 8.28 29.63 58.54
N LEU A 18 8.76 28.47 58.99
CA LEU A 18 10.13 28.02 58.76
C LEU A 18 10.18 27.37 57.37
N THR A 19 9.87 28.15 56.34
CA THR A 19 10.06 27.71 54.96
C THR A 19 11.56 27.62 54.69
N PRO A 20 12.03 26.51 54.11
CA PRO A 20 13.40 26.44 53.61
C PRO A 20 13.67 27.60 52.66
N TRP A 21 14.93 28.04 52.56
CA TRP A 21 15.34 29.19 51.74
C TRP A 21 14.94 29.12 50.24
N TRP A 22 14.56 27.94 49.76
CA TRP A 22 14.09 27.69 48.39
C TRP A 22 12.56 27.73 48.22
N GLU A 23 11.80 27.97 49.31
CA GLU A 23 10.33 28.06 49.40
C GLU A 23 9.87 29.38 50.07
N ASP A 24 10.80 30.29 50.39
CA ASP A 24 10.54 31.51 51.16
C ASP A 24 10.12 32.70 50.26
N GLY A 25 10.34 32.65 48.95
CA GLY A 25 9.97 33.69 47.99
C GLY A 25 10.68 35.04 48.14
N THR A 26 11.33 35.29 49.28
CA THR A 26 12.02 36.53 49.65
C THR A 26 13.51 36.51 49.29
N THR A 27 14.11 35.32 49.25
CA THR A 27 15.54 35.06 49.02
C THR A 27 15.89 34.79 47.55
N LEU A 28 14.90 34.69 46.66
CA LEU A 28 15.09 34.41 45.24
C LEU A 28 15.39 35.67 44.42
N THR A 29 16.09 35.52 43.30
CA THR A 29 16.46 36.63 42.40
C THR A 29 15.24 37.24 41.72
N GLU A 30 15.19 38.58 41.64
CA GLU A 30 14.16 39.34 40.90
C GLU A 30 14.00 38.80 39.48
N GLY A 31 12.84 38.20 39.19
CA GLY A 31 12.49 37.66 37.87
C GLY A 31 11.96 36.22 37.89
N VAL A 32 12.21 35.44 38.94
CA VAL A 32 11.61 34.11 39.13
C VAL A 32 10.70 34.17 40.35
N ALA A 33 9.43 34.51 40.12
CA ALA A 33 8.42 34.54 41.16
C ALA A 33 7.98 33.10 41.52
N GLU A 34 8.01 32.74 42.80
CA GLU A 34 7.22 31.60 43.30
C GLU A 34 5.74 31.89 43.02
N PRO A 35 4.92 30.92 42.53
CA PRO A 35 5.09 29.46 42.55
C PRO A 35 5.57 28.83 41.22
N ALA A 36 6.33 29.54 40.38
CA ALA A 36 6.65 29.08 39.02
C ALA A 36 7.42 27.74 38.98
N MET A 37 8.33 27.49 39.92
CA MET A 37 9.10 26.23 39.96
C MET A 37 8.21 25.02 40.32
N LEU A 38 7.33 25.17 41.30
CA LEU A 38 6.38 24.11 41.67
C LEU A 38 5.38 23.86 40.54
N ALA A 39 4.85 24.92 39.94
CA ALA A 39 3.93 24.82 38.81
C ALA A 39 4.57 24.12 37.61
N THR A 40 5.81 24.46 37.26
CA THR A 40 6.55 23.80 36.15
C THR A 40 6.87 22.35 36.46
N GLY A 41 7.26 22.02 37.70
CA GLY A 41 7.49 20.64 38.14
C GLY A 41 6.22 19.78 38.06
N ILE A 42 5.11 20.28 38.60
CA ILE A 42 3.80 19.62 38.55
C ILE A 42 3.34 19.44 37.09
N MET A 43 3.47 20.48 36.25
CA MET A 43 3.12 20.39 34.83
C MET A 43 4.00 19.37 34.09
N GLY A 44 5.30 19.34 34.36
CA GLY A 44 6.23 18.36 33.78
C GLY A 44 5.89 16.93 34.19
N PHE A 45 5.54 16.71 35.46
CA PHE A 45 5.07 15.41 35.95
C PHE A 45 3.80 14.94 35.24
N TRP A 46 2.76 15.80 35.17
CA TRP A 46 1.52 15.47 34.48
C TRP A 46 1.72 15.25 32.98
N GLN A 47 2.63 15.98 32.34
CA GLN A 47 3.01 15.72 30.95
C GLN A 47 3.65 14.35 30.76
N ARG A 48 4.49 13.89 31.70
CA ARG A 48 5.08 12.53 31.65
C ARG A 48 4.02 11.45 31.81
N ILE A 49 3.11 11.61 32.78
CA ILE A 49 1.97 10.69 32.95
C ILE A 49 1.12 10.66 31.68
N ARG A 50 0.77 11.83 31.14
CA ARG A 50 0.00 11.94 29.90
C ARG A 50 0.69 11.19 28.76
N ARG A 51 2.01 11.36 28.58
CA ARG A 51 2.78 10.63 27.55
C ARG A 51 2.75 9.12 27.78
N ALA A 52 2.90 8.67 29.03
CA ALA A 52 2.86 7.24 29.36
C ALA A 52 1.48 6.62 29.07
N ILE A 53 0.39 7.32 29.41
CA ILE A 53 -0.98 6.87 29.15
C ILE A 53 -1.30 6.86 27.65
N LEU A 54 -0.77 7.83 26.88
CA LEU A 54 -0.98 7.91 25.43
C LEU A 54 -0.08 6.97 24.62
N LEU A 55 1.02 6.47 25.19
CA LEU A 55 1.95 5.57 24.51
C LEU A 55 1.27 4.36 23.83
N PRO A 56 0.37 3.59 24.48
CA PRO A 56 -0.32 2.48 23.82
C PRO A 56 -1.14 2.92 22.61
N LEU A 57 -1.77 4.10 22.67
CA LEU A 57 -2.54 4.63 21.54
C LEU A 57 -1.64 4.88 20.32
N TYR A 58 -0.46 5.46 20.53
CA TYR A 58 0.53 5.65 19.46
C TYR A 58 1.10 4.33 18.95
N ALA A 59 1.30 3.35 19.84
CA ALA A 59 1.79 2.03 19.47
C ALA A 59 0.79 1.25 18.59
N THR A 60 -0.52 1.46 18.78
CA THR A 60 -1.55 0.79 17.96
C THR A 60 -1.70 1.34 16.53
N ASP A 61 -1.25 2.57 16.27
CA ASP A 61 -1.31 3.18 14.94
C ASP A 61 -0.15 2.72 14.05
N ALA A 62 -0.42 1.72 13.19
CA ALA A 62 0.55 1.18 12.24
C ALA A 62 1.17 2.23 11.30
N LEU A 63 0.51 3.36 11.04
CA LEU A 63 1.05 4.39 10.14
C LEU A 63 2.11 5.27 10.81
N ARG A 64 2.13 5.34 12.15
CA ARG A 64 3.00 6.25 12.91
C ARG A 64 3.93 5.57 13.89
N CYS A 65 3.65 4.32 14.29
CA CYS A 65 4.46 3.58 15.24
C CYS A 65 5.92 3.40 14.78
N ASP A 66 6.78 3.04 15.73
CA ASP A 66 8.17 2.65 15.45
C ASP A 66 8.24 1.33 14.66
N GLU A 67 9.33 1.09 13.92
CA GLU A 67 9.46 -0.10 13.06
C GLU A 67 9.43 -1.41 13.87
N ALA A 68 10.01 -1.44 15.08
CA ALA A 68 9.96 -2.63 15.93
C ALA A 68 8.53 -2.95 16.40
N MET A 69 7.73 -1.91 16.71
CA MET A 69 6.32 -2.09 17.06
C MET A 69 5.50 -2.49 15.83
N LEU A 70 5.84 -1.94 14.66
CA LEU A 70 5.21 -2.27 13.39
C LEU A 70 5.38 -3.75 13.05
N ASP A 71 6.55 -4.34 13.32
CA ASP A 71 6.79 -5.76 13.09
C ASP A 71 5.95 -6.65 14.00
N LEU A 72 5.74 -6.25 15.26
CA LEU A 72 4.83 -6.96 16.16
C LEU A 72 3.38 -6.88 15.67
N LEU A 73 2.97 -5.69 15.24
CA LEU A 73 1.66 -5.44 14.65
C LEU A 73 1.44 -6.18 13.31
N ALA A 74 2.51 -6.40 12.54
CA ALA A 74 2.47 -7.16 11.31
C ALA A 74 2.33 -8.66 11.61
N TRP A 75 3.06 -9.16 12.61
CA TRP A 75 2.95 -10.54 13.08
C TRP A 75 1.53 -10.88 13.54
N GLU A 76 0.90 -10.02 14.35
CA GLU A 76 -0.49 -10.20 14.79
C GLU A 76 -1.47 -10.31 13.61
N ARG A 77 -1.16 -9.61 12.50
CA ARG A 77 -2.00 -9.55 11.30
C ARG A 77 -1.55 -10.51 10.19
N ASP A 78 -0.65 -11.44 10.49
CA ASP A 78 -0.08 -12.41 9.55
C ASP A 78 0.57 -11.78 8.28
N ILE A 79 1.15 -10.59 8.43
CA ILE A 79 1.82 -9.89 7.33
C ILE A 79 3.31 -10.14 7.37
N THR A 80 3.84 -10.72 6.29
CA THR A 80 5.27 -10.85 6.06
C THR A 80 5.78 -9.77 5.11
N ARG A 81 6.93 -9.19 5.44
CA ARG A 81 7.62 -8.19 4.62
C ARG A 81 8.37 -8.87 3.49
N PHE A 82 8.24 -8.36 2.27
CA PHE A 82 9.02 -8.88 1.13
C PHE A 82 10.34 -8.12 0.96
N ALA A 83 11.30 -8.75 0.29
CA ALA A 83 12.65 -8.19 0.16
C ALA A 83 12.67 -6.83 -0.55
N GLY A 84 13.16 -5.79 0.12
CA GLY A 84 13.22 -4.42 -0.43
C GLY A 84 11.87 -3.69 -0.43
N GLU A 85 10.90 -4.12 0.38
CA GLU A 85 9.64 -3.40 0.56
C GLU A 85 9.87 -2.04 1.27
N PRO A 86 9.43 -0.91 0.67
CA PRO A 86 9.50 0.40 1.32
C PRO A 86 8.66 0.45 2.60
N LEU A 87 9.14 1.18 3.60
CA LEU A 87 8.49 1.26 4.92
C LEU A 87 7.04 1.79 4.82
N ASP A 88 6.79 2.78 3.94
CA ASP A 88 5.44 3.34 3.77
C ASP A 88 4.43 2.33 3.23
N VAL A 89 4.88 1.46 2.30
CA VAL A 89 4.04 0.40 1.74
C VAL A 89 3.75 -0.64 2.81
N TYR A 90 4.78 -1.03 3.58
CA TYR A 90 4.65 -1.98 4.67
C TYR A 90 3.68 -1.47 5.75
N ARG A 91 3.80 -0.21 6.18
CA ARG A 91 2.87 0.45 7.11
C ARG A 91 1.43 0.42 6.61
N ARG A 92 1.21 0.76 5.33
CA ARG A 92 -0.13 0.69 4.73
C ARG A 92 -0.69 -0.74 4.71
N ARG A 93 0.13 -1.75 4.43
CA ARG A 93 -0.32 -3.16 4.45
C ARG A 93 -0.78 -3.58 5.83
N VAL A 94 0.01 -3.28 6.86
CA VAL A 94 -0.32 -3.58 8.25
C VAL A 94 -1.58 -2.83 8.67
N HIS A 95 -1.69 -1.54 8.32
CA HIS A 95 -2.86 -0.72 8.64
C HIS A 95 -4.16 -1.26 7.99
N PHE A 96 -4.12 -1.63 6.70
CA PHE A 96 -5.31 -2.08 5.97
C PHE A 96 -5.59 -3.58 6.08
N ALA A 97 -4.81 -4.35 6.85
CA ALA A 97 -4.89 -5.82 6.85
C ALA A 97 -6.30 -6.35 7.13
N PHE A 98 -6.97 -5.80 8.14
CA PHE A 98 -8.31 -6.24 8.54
C PHE A 98 -9.35 -6.00 7.43
N VAL A 99 -9.34 -4.81 6.83
CA VAL A 99 -10.30 -4.47 5.77
C VAL A 99 -9.99 -5.26 4.50
N ASN A 100 -8.71 -5.49 4.20
CA ASN A 100 -8.30 -6.32 3.07
C ASN A 100 -8.69 -7.79 3.27
N ALA A 101 -8.62 -8.31 4.51
CA ALA A 101 -9.10 -9.65 4.84
C ALA A 101 -10.61 -9.79 4.64
N GLN A 102 -11.39 -8.74 4.96
CA GLN A 102 -12.83 -8.71 4.68
C GLN A 102 -13.13 -8.69 3.17
N ASP A 103 -12.34 -7.94 2.40
CA ASP A 103 -12.45 -7.85 0.94
C ASP A 103 -11.87 -9.08 0.22
N ALA A 104 -11.19 -9.97 0.93
CA ALA A 104 -10.44 -11.08 0.34
C ALA A 104 -11.31 -12.04 -0.48
N GLY A 105 -10.70 -12.61 -1.52
CA GLY A 105 -11.32 -13.61 -2.37
C GLY A 105 -12.40 -13.10 -3.32
N GLN A 106 -13.02 -11.93 -3.16
CA GLN A 106 -14.02 -11.42 -4.11
C GLN A 106 -13.36 -10.70 -5.28
N ALA A 107 -13.91 -10.79 -6.49
CA ALA A 107 -13.38 -10.07 -7.66
C ALA A 107 -13.41 -8.54 -7.44
N ALA A 108 -14.55 -8.01 -6.99
CA ALA A 108 -14.66 -6.60 -6.60
C ALA A 108 -13.80 -6.24 -5.37
N GLY A 109 -13.53 -7.22 -4.51
CA GLY A 109 -12.65 -7.05 -3.35
C GLY A 109 -11.20 -6.81 -3.75
N PHE A 110 -10.69 -7.57 -4.73
CA PHE A 110 -9.35 -7.34 -5.27
C PHE A 110 -9.18 -5.95 -5.91
N VAL A 111 -10.21 -5.44 -6.58
CA VAL A 111 -10.20 -4.05 -7.10
C VAL A 111 -9.98 -3.06 -5.94
N ARG A 112 -10.76 -3.18 -4.86
CA ARG A 112 -10.63 -2.31 -3.66
C ARG A 112 -9.29 -2.46 -2.97
N ILE A 113 -8.79 -3.69 -2.83
CA ILE A 113 -7.50 -3.95 -2.21
C ILE A 113 -6.39 -3.25 -3.00
N PHE A 114 -6.36 -3.40 -4.33
CA PHE A 114 -5.34 -2.77 -5.17
C PHE A 114 -5.43 -1.24 -5.21
N GLU A 115 -6.64 -0.69 -5.22
CA GLU A 115 -6.87 0.76 -5.18
C GLU A 115 -6.23 1.41 -3.94
N ARG A 116 -6.31 0.78 -2.77
CA ARG A 116 -5.65 1.26 -1.52
C ARG A 116 -4.14 1.38 -1.63
N PHE A 117 -3.51 0.62 -2.53
CA PHE A 117 -2.07 0.65 -2.78
C PHE A 117 -1.68 1.38 -4.06
N GLY A 118 -2.65 1.99 -4.76
CA GLY A 118 -2.41 2.69 -6.03
C GLY A 118 -2.01 1.75 -7.17
N ILE A 119 -2.43 0.48 -7.11
CA ILE A 119 -2.23 -0.49 -8.18
C ILE A 119 -3.49 -0.49 -9.05
N THR A 120 -3.33 -0.28 -10.35
CA THR A 120 -4.46 -0.32 -11.29
C THR A 120 -4.62 -1.74 -11.83
N LEU A 121 -5.74 -2.38 -11.49
CA LEU A 121 -6.09 -3.68 -12.04
C LEU A 121 -6.71 -3.51 -13.43
N ARG A 122 -6.12 -4.14 -14.45
CA ARG A 122 -6.65 -4.07 -15.81
C ARG A 122 -7.78 -5.05 -16.02
N GLN A 123 -7.56 -6.31 -15.67
CA GLN A 123 -8.55 -7.36 -15.86
C GLN A 123 -8.31 -8.52 -14.89
N GLN A 124 -9.39 -9.11 -14.39
CA GLN A 124 -9.36 -10.39 -13.70
C GLN A 124 -10.08 -11.40 -14.59
N MET A 125 -9.38 -12.47 -14.97
CA MET A 125 -9.89 -13.52 -15.84
C MET A 125 -10.06 -14.81 -15.06
N GLU A 126 -11.24 -15.42 -15.20
CA GLU A 126 -11.60 -16.69 -14.60
C GLU A 126 -12.18 -17.60 -15.69
N ARG A 127 -12.08 -18.92 -15.51
CA ARG A 127 -12.62 -19.93 -16.44
C ARG A 127 -12.13 -19.73 -17.89
N ILE A 128 -10.83 -19.52 -18.03
CA ILE A 128 -10.20 -19.32 -19.33
C ILE A 128 -10.15 -20.64 -20.08
N GLU A 129 -10.54 -20.63 -21.35
CA GLU A 129 -10.51 -21.82 -22.20
C GLU A 129 -9.07 -22.31 -22.39
N GLY A 130 -8.85 -23.63 -22.27
CA GLY A 130 -7.52 -24.24 -22.38
C GLY A 130 -6.66 -24.15 -21.11
N MET A 131 -7.18 -23.62 -20.00
CA MET A 131 -6.52 -23.62 -18.69
C MET A 131 -7.32 -24.37 -17.62
N ASP A 132 -6.63 -24.74 -16.55
CA ASP A 132 -7.26 -25.38 -15.40
C ASP A 132 -8.34 -24.48 -14.79
N TRP A 133 -9.47 -25.09 -14.40
CA TRP A 133 -10.66 -24.38 -13.95
C TRP A 133 -10.49 -23.58 -12.66
N ASP A 134 -9.47 -23.91 -11.86
CA ASP A 134 -9.16 -23.27 -10.58
C ASP A 134 -8.17 -22.09 -10.71
N LEU A 135 -7.65 -21.83 -11.90
CA LEU A 135 -6.73 -20.73 -12.17
C LEU A 135 -7.48 -19.40 -12.37
N VAL A 136 -7.00 -18.37 -11.67
CA VAL A 136 -7.45 -16.99 -11.80
C VAL A 136 -6.26 -16.14 -12.23
N LEU A 137 -6.37 -15.51 -13.39
CA LEU A 137 -5.33 -14.63 -13.93
C LEU A 137 -5.67 -13.18 -13.60
N VAL A 138 -4.75 -12.50 -12.93
CA VAL A 138 -4.88 -11.10 -12.54
C VAL A 138 -3.90 -10.29 -13.39
N LEU A 139 -4.43 -9.47 -14.30
CA LEU A 139 -3.67 -8.69 -15.26
C LEU A 139 -3.51 -7.25 -14.79
N LEU A 140 -2.25 -6.84 -14.68
CA LEU A 140 -1.83 -5.46 -14.41
C LEU A 140 -1.61 -4.69 -15.71
N ASP A 141 -1.45 -3.39 -15.59
CA ASP A 141 -1.15 -2.51 -16.72
C ASP A 141 0.30 -2.66 -17.21
N GLU A 142 0.53 -2.41 -18.50
CA GLU A 142 1.82 -2.67 -19.17
C GLU A 142 2.98 -1.84 -18.62
N HIS A 143 2.66 -0.67 -18.04
CA HIS A 143 3.61 0.26 -17.46
C HIS A 143 3.72 0.14 -15.93
N THR A 144 3.24 -0.97 -15.36
CA THR A 144 3.32 -1.18 -13.91
C THR A 144 4.80 -1.32 -13.49
N PRO A 145 5.29 -0.56 -12.49
CA PRO A 145 6.65 -0.70 -11.99
C PRO A 145 6.84 -2.04 -11.28
N GLN A 146 8.05 -2.61 -11.35
CA GLN A 146 8.34 -3.94 -10.79
C GLN A 146 8.03 -4.03 -9.28
N LEU A 147 8.21 -2.94 -8.53
CA LEU A 147 7.85 -2.89 -7.11
C LEU A 147 6.35 -3.14 -6.90
N GLN A 148 5.49 -2.55 -7.73
CA GLN A 148 4.04 -2.74 -7.64
C GLN A 148 3.62 -4.14 -8.08
N GLU A 149 4.30 -4.75 -9.06
CA GLU A 149 4.07 -6.16 -9.43
C GLU A 149 4.41 -7.11 -8.28
N ARG A 150 5.53 -6.88 -7.60
CA ARG A 150 5.94 -7.66 -6.42
C ARG A 150 4.95 -7.48 -5.27
N LEU A 151 4.49 -6.25 -5.05
CA LEU A 151 3.45 -5.96 -4.07
C LEU A 151 2.13 -6.65 -4.44
N ALA A 152 1.69 -6.59 -5.70
CA ALA A 152 0.48 -7.24 -6.17
C ALA A 152 0.55 -8.76 -5.97
N THR A 153 1.71 -9.37 -6.28
CA THR A 153 1.96 -10.79 -6.05
C THR A 153 1.87 -11.15 -4.57
N ALA A 154 2.44 -10.32 -3.68
CA ALA A 154 2.35 -10.52 -2.24
C ALA A 154 0.90 -10.39 -1.72
N LEU A 155 0.16 -9.37 -2.18
CA LEU A 155 -1.24 -9.15 -1.82
C LEU A 155 -2.13 -10.32 -2.28
N ILE A 156 -1.96 -10.78 -3.51
CA ILE A 156 -2.70 -11.93 -4.04
C ILE A 156 -2.38 -13.20 -3.26
N THR A 157 -1.11 -13.44 -2.96
CA THR A 157 -0.70 -14.64 -2.20
C THR A 157 -1.36 -14.66 -0.81
N HIS A 158 -1.52 -13.50 -0.19
CA HIS A 158 -2.07 -13.37 1.15
C HIS A 158 -3.61 -13.35 1.18
N TYR A 159 -4.26 -12.66 0.23
CA TYR A 159 -5.73 -12.47 0.20
C TYR A 159 -6.45 -13.33 -0.83
N ARG A 160 -5.80 -14.35 -1.39
CA ARG A 160 -6.42 -15.34 -2.29
C ARG A 160 -7.43 -16.23 -1.56
N ARG A 161 -8.36 -16.80 -2.33
CA ARG A 161 -9.14 -17.96 -1.88
C ARG A 161 -8.22 -19.18 -1.74
N THR A 162 -8.47 -20.00 -0.73
CA THR A 162 -7.71 -21.24 -0.46
C THR A 162 -7.83 -22.26 -1.59
N CYS A 163 -9.00 -22.40 -2.21
CA CYS A 163 -9.27 -23.39 -3.28
C CYS A 163 -9.07 -22.85 -4.70
N ARG A 164 -8.26 -21.80 -4.90
CA ARG A 164 -7.99 -21.20 -6.22
C ARG A 164 -6.52 -20.85 -6.37
N ARG A 165 -5.96 -21.10 -7.55
CA ARG A 165 -4.59 -20.73 -7.90
C ARG A 165 -4.61 -19.38 -8.60
N TYR A 166 -3.83 -18.43 -8.10
CA TYR A 166 -3.75 -17.09 -8.68
C TYR A 166 -2.39 -16.89 -9.34
N SER A 167 -2.41 -16.28 -10.53
CA SER A 167 -1.21 -15.86 -11.26
C SER A 167 -1.32 -14.38 -11.59
N VAL A 168 -0.20 -13.67 -11.48
CA VAL A 168 -0.09 -12.25 -11.82
C VAL A 168 0.56 -12.14 -13.19
N GLY A 169 -0.07 -11.41 -14.09
CA GLY A 169 0.47 -11.10 -15.40
C GLY A 169 0.44 -9.60 -15.66
N VAL A 170 1.20 -9.18 -16.65
CA VAL A 170 1.20 -7.82 -17.17
C VAL A 170 0.61 -7.86 -18.58
N THR A 171 -0.27 -6.92 -18.90
CA THR A 171 -0.81 -6.81 -20.26
C THR A 171 0.31 -6.30 -21.17
N ALA A 172 0.45 -6.85 -22.37
CA ALA A 172 1.32 -6.29 -23.39
C ALA A 172 0.43 -5.81 -24.54
N SER A 173 0.42 -4.51 -24.81
CA SER A 173 -0.25 -3.97 -25.99
C SER A 173 0.73 -3.81 -27.15
N THR A 174 0.25 -4.01 -28.37
CA THR A 174 1.01 -3.75 -29.60
C THR A 174 0.09 -3.09 -30.59
N ASN A 175 0.53 -1.95 -31.12
CA ASN A 175 -0.23 -1.22 -32.12
C ASN A 175 -0.05 -1.91 -33.48
N GLN A 176 -1.08 -2.64 -33.92
CA GLN A 176 -1.11 -3.21 -35.26
C GLN A 176 -1.67 -2.18 -36.24
N GLN A 177 -0.81 -1.64 -37.11
CA GLN A 177 -1.24 -0.80 -38.23
C GLN A 177 -1.52 -1.69 -39.46
N ALA A 178 -2.79 -1.82 -39.82
CA ALA A 178 -3.21 -2.49 -41.05
C ALA A 178 -3.55 -1.43 -42.12
N GLY A 179 -2.62 -1.20 -43.05
CA GLY A 179 -2.87 -0.36 -44.22
C GLY A 179 -3.43 -1.19 -45.37
N ALA A 180 -4.62 -0.85 -45.85
CA ALA A 180 -5.17 -1.39 -47.09
C ALA A 180 -5.15 -0.30 -48.16
N THR A 181 -4.36 -0.48 -49.21
CA THR A 181 -4.32 0.42 -50.38
C THR A 181 -4.84 -0.31 -51.61
N HIS A 182 -5.65 0.37 -52.42
CA HIS A 182 -6.00 -0.13 -53.75
C HIS A 182 -4.80 0.09 -54.68
N PHE A 183 -4.16 -1.00 -55.10
CA PHE A 183 -2.97 -0.94 -55.96
C PHE A 183 -3.24 -1.66 -57.29
N ALA A 184 -3.11 -0.94 -58.41
CA ALA A 184 -3.23 -1.45 -59.76
C ALA A 184 -1.84 -1.48 -60.44
N ALA A 185 -1.02 -2.45 -60.04
CA ALA A 185 0.09 -3.03 -60.79
C ALA A 185 0.50 -4.33 -60.08
N GLY A 186 1.24 -5.22 -60.75
CA GLY A 186 1.70 -6.47 -60.15
C GLY A 186 2.52 -6.20 -58.88
N PHE A 187 2.04 -6.66 -57.74
CA PHE A 187 2.73 -6.52 -56.47
C PHE A 187 3.25 -7.88 -56.01
N HIS A 188 4.46 -7.88 -55.45
CA HIS A 188 4.99 -8.99 -54.68
C HIS A 188 4.74 -8.70 -53.20
N THR A 189 3.78 -9.36 -52.56
CA THR A 189 3.59 -9.25 -51.11
C THR A 189 4.61 -10.13 -50.40
N GLN A 190 5.66 -9.51 -49.87
CA GLN A 190 6.56 -10.18 -48.94
C GLN A 190 5.96 -10.03 -47.54
N THR A 191 5.28 -11.08 -47.07
CA THR A 191 4.77 -11.13 -45.69
C THR A 191 5.84 -11.76 -44.82
N ALA A 192 6.55 -10.95 -44.04
CA ALA A 192 7.44 -11.45 -42.99
C ALA A 192 6.65 -11.51 -41.68
N THR A 193 6.26 -12.71 -41.26
CA THR A 193 5.70 -12.96 -39.93
C THR A 193 6.84 -13.20 -38.95
N ALA A 194 7.11 -12.24 -38.07
CA ALA A 194 7.99 -12.43 -36.93
C ALA A 194 7.20 -13.08 -35.79
N ARG A 195 7.66 -14.23 -35.33
CA ARG A 195 7.11 -14.87 -34.13
C ARG A 195 7.94 -14.36 -32.94
N ILE A 196 7.32 -13.53 -32.10
CA ILE A 196 7.97 -12.99 -30.90
C ILE A 196 8.01 -14.13 -29.87
N ASP A 197 9.19 -14.68 -29.63
CA ASP A 197 9.42 -15.53 -28.45
C ASP A 197 9.51 -14.60 -27.23
N MET A 198 8.36 -14.35 -26.62
CA MET A 198 8.34 -13.71 -25.31
C MET A 198 8.81 -14.74 -24.28
N ALA A 199 10.07 -14.62 -23.85
CA ALA A 199 10.57 -15.26 -22.65
C ALA A 199 9.91 -14.61 -21.42
N GLY A 200 8.63 -14.90 -21.26
CA GLY A 200 7.74 -14.35 -20.27
C GLY A 200 6.37 -14.92 -20.58
N THR A 201 5.75 -15.53 -19.58
CA THR A 201 4.44 -16.21 -19.63
C THR A 201 3.34 -15.27 -20.10
N VAL A 202 3.31 -15.00 -21.40
CA VAL A 202 2.19 -14.37 -22.07
C VAL A 202 1.22 -15.49 -22.43
N TRP A 203 0.17 -15.56 -21.63
CA TRP A 203 -0.96 -16.47 -21.83
C TRP A 203 -1.82 -15.94 -22.98
N ALA A 204 -1.25 -15.96 -24.19
CA ALA A 204 -2.03 -15.93 -25.41
C ALA A 204 -2.72 -17.29 -25.54
N ASN A 205 -4.04 -17.29 -25.68
CA ASN A 205 -4.88 -18.50 -25.73
C ASN A 205 -4.69 -19.35 -27.01
N HIS A 206 -3.49 -19.45 -27.58
CA HIS A 206 -3.17 -20.43 -28.63
C HIS A 206 -1.67 -20.80 -28.64
N THR A 207 -1.33 -21.94 -28.00
CA THR A 207 -0.04 -22.63 -28.20
C THR A 207 -0.14 -23.62 -29.36
N ARG A 208 0.43 -23.27 -30.52
CA ARG A 208 0.88 -24.28 -31.49
C ARG A 208 2.39 -24.41 -31.39
N ALA A 209 2.88 -25.64 -31.20
CA ALA A 209 4.30 -26.00 -31.13
C ALA A 209 5.10 -25.38 -32.29
N ALA A 210 6.34 -24.94 -31.99
CA ALA A 210 7.28 -24.45 -32.98
C ALA A 210 7.64 -25.59 -33.95
N GLN A 211 7.09 -25.54 -35.16
CA GLN A 211 7.49 -26.39 -36.27
C GLN A 211 8.59 -25.68 -37.09
N PRO A 212 9.50 -26.43 -37.74
CA PRO A 212 10.49 -25.85 -38.65
C PRO A 212 9.79 -25.03 -39.73
N VAL A 213 10.29 -23.81 -39.92
CA VAL A 213 9.76 -22.83 -40.86
C VAL A 213 9.96 -23.35 -42.28
N THR A 214 8.86 -23.69 -42.96
CA THR A 214 8.88 -23.97 -44.39
C THR A 214 8.33 -22.74 -45.11
N ALA A 215 9.20 -22.01 -45.79
CA ALA A 215 8.78 -20.93 -46.68
C ALA A 215 8.22 -21.56 -47.96
N HIS A 216 6.91 -21.42 -48.17
CA HIS A 216 6.27 -21.82 -49.42
C HIS A 216 6.15 -20.60 -50.34
N TYR A 217 6.75 -20.70 -51.53
CA TYR A 217 6.52 -19.72 -52.59
C TYR A 217 5.21 -20.09 -53.28
N HIS A 218 4.23 -19.20 -53.25
CA HIS A 218 3.04 -19.31 -54.09
C HIS A 218 3.03 -18.13 -55.06
N THR A 219 3.41 -18.42 -56.31
CA THR A 219 3.27 -17.46 -57.41
C THR A 219 1.89 -17.66 -58.00
N THR A 220 0.96 -16.76 -57.69
CA THR A 220 -0.34 -16.71 -58.37
C THR A 220 -0.29 -15.61 -59.42
N GLU A 221 -0.17 -16.00 -60.68
CA GLU A 221 -0.37 -15.07 -61.80
C GLU A 221 -1.88 -14.89 -62.03
N ALA A 222 -2.36 -13.66 -61.93
CA ALA A 222 -3.73 -13.35 -62.33
C ALA A 222 -3.81 -13.38 -63.86
N THR A 223 -4.48 -14.40 -64.41
CA THR A 223 -4.82 -14.43 -65.84
C THR A 223 -6.07 -13.59 -66.08
N TRP A 224 -5.89 -12.48 -66.79
CA TRP A 224 -7.01 -11.66 -67.23
C TRP A 224 -7.80 -12.41 -68.32
N PRO A 225 -9.14 -12.34 -68.33
CA PRO A 225 -9.91 -12.80 -69.47
C PRO A 225 -9.51 -11.95 -70.68
N LYS A 226 -9.02 -12.59 -71.74
CA LYS A 226 -8.73 -11.91 -73.00
C LYS A 226 -10.04 -11.34 -73.54
N SER A 227 -10.03 -10.04 -73.82
CA SER A 227 -11.11 -9.29 -74.47
C SER A 227 -11.49 -9.88 -75.83
#